data_AF-A0A6U8L0A1-F1
#
_entry.id   AF-A0A6U8L0A1-F1
#
_cell.length_a   1.000
_cell.length_b   1.000
_cell.length_c   1.000
_cell.angle_alpha   90.00
_cell.angle_beta   90.00
_cell.angle_gamma   90.00
#
_symmetry.space_group_name_H-M   'P 1'
#
loop_
_entity.id
_entity.type
_entity.pdbx_description
1 polymer ?
#
loop_
_entity_poly.entity_id
_entity_poly.type
_entity_poly.pdbx_seq_one_letter_code
_entity_poly.pdbx_strand_id
1 'polypeptide(L)'
;MRSQAAGDGAATLKRLVEEVDAEIAACQATIERDQRWERRVATRYDVVDAKDNFSSGAVHEGVEDYTAGVMAVHLSADALDKGGLNRFSLAELRAALEKLGRPADGDKPTLFRRLREALAASAQAQPRQQTVAHEVASWALVGAEAAEAELEALLARRRELLGEA
;
A
#
# COMPACT_ATOMS: atom_id res chain seq x y z
N MET A 1 7.18 65.65 34.14
CA MET A 1 7.50 64.38 34.84
C MET A 1 6.63 63.22 34.29
N ARG A 2 6.78 62.82 33.01
CA ARG A 2 6.01 61.71 32.42
C ARG A 2 6.82 60.91 31.38
N SER A 3 8.07 60.59 31.66
CA SER A 3 8.89 59.72 30.78
C SER A 3 9.46 58.48 31.46
N GLN A 4 9.35 58.34 32.79
CA GLN A 4 9.88 57.18 33.50
C GLN A 4 8.99 55.93 33.41
N ALA A 5 7.67 56.08 33.25
CA ALA A 5 6.74 54.95 33.22
C ALA A 5 6.86 54.08 31.93
N ALA A 6 7.26 54.67 30.80
CA ALA A 6 7.40 53.93 29.54
C ALA A 6 8.69 53.08 29.49
N GLY A 7 9.76 53.51 30.17
CA GLY A 7 11.01 52.75 30.24
C GLY A 7 10.94 51.52 31.14
N ASP A 8 10.12 51.58 32.19
CA ASP A 8 9.97 50.49 33.17
C ASP A 8 9.17 49.30 32.59
N GLY A 9 8.16 49.59 31.77
CA GLY A 9 7.41 48.56 31.02
C GLY A 9 8.29 47.83 30.01
N ALA A 10 9.13 48.55 29.25
CA ALA A 10 10.06 47.94 28.30
C ALA A 10 11.14 47.09 28.98
N ALA A 11 11.67 47.54 30.12
CA ALA A 11 12.62 46.76 30.91
C ALA A 11 11.96 45.50 31.52
N THR A 12 10.71 45.59 31.94
CA THR A 12 9.94 44.47 32.47
C THR A 12 9.64 43.44 31.39
N LEU A 13 9.19 43.89 30.21
CA LEU A 13 8.95 43.01 29.06
C LEU A 13 10.22 42.28 28.64
N LYS A 14 11.35 42.99 28.60
CA LYS A 14 12.65 42.41 28.27
C LYS A 14 13.03 41.28 29.24
N ARG A 15 12.87 41.48 30.55
CA ARG A 15 13.14 40.43 31.55
C ARG A 15 12.22 39.22 31.38
N LEU A 16 10.94 39.44 31.09
CA LEU A 16 9.98 38.35 30.86
C LEU A 16 10.33 37.54 29.62
N VAL A 17 10.77 38.19 28.54
CA VAL A 17 11.24 37.49 27.33
C VAL A 17 12.52 36.71 27.62
N GLU A 18 13.48 37.30 28.35
CA GLU A 18 14.72 36.61 28.74
C GLU A 18 14.46 35.38 29.65
N GLU A 19 13.47 35.47 30.54
CA GLU A 19 13.01 34.35 31.39
C GLU A 19 12.40 33.23 30.54
N VAL A 20 11.48 33.57 29.63
CA VAL A 20 10.87 32.59 28.72
C VAL A 20 11.90 31.96 27.79
N ASP A 21 12.89 32.72 27.30
CA ASP A 21 13.98 32.20 26.48
C ASP A 21 14.87 31.20 27.28
N ALA A 22 15.09 31.46 28.57
CA ALA A 22 15.81 30.53 29.44
C ALA A 22 15.00 29.24 29.70
N GLU A 23 13.68 29.34 29.90
CA GLU A 23 12.77 28.19 30.02
C GLU A 23 12.75 27.36 28.72
N ILE A 24 12.70 28.01 27.56
CA ILE A 24 12.79 27.36 26.24
C ILE A 24 14.09 26.56 26.13
N ALA A 25 15.23 27.14 26.49
CA ALA A 25 16.53 26.47 26.41
C ALA A 25 16.61 25.25 27.34
N ALA A 26 16.07 25.35 28.56
CA ALA A 26 16.01 24.23 29.50
C ALA A 26 15.11 23.10 28.99
N CYS A 27 13.99 23.46 28.36
CA CYS A 27 13.07 22.48 27.77
C CYS A 27 13.71 21.76 26.57
N GLN A 28 14.40 22.50 25.70
CA GLN A 28 15.18 21.92 24.59
C GLN A 28 16.26 20.94 25.07
N ALA A 29 16.99 21.28 26.13
CA ALA A 29 18.00 20.37 26.70
C ALA A 29 17.37 19.06 27.24
N THR A 30 16.16 19.14 27.80
CA THR A 30 15.41 17.96 28.26
C THR A 30 14.97 17.10 27.08
N ILE A 31 14.48 17.72 26.01
CA ILE A 31 14.11 17.05 24.77
C ILE A 31 15.32 16.30 24.19
N GLU A 32 16.46 16.96 24.03
CA GLU A 32 17.67 16.33 23.49
C GLU A 32 18.17 15.15 24.35
N ARG A 33 17.99 15.22 25.67
CA ARG A 33 18.39 14.16 26.60
C ARG A 33 17.45 12.95 26.54
N ASP A 34 16.15 13.19 26.46
CA ASP A 34 15.12 12.17 26.67
C ASP A 34 14.57 11.59 25.36
N GLN A 35 14.81 12.26 24.23
CA GLN A 35 14.48 11.75 22.90
C GLN A 35 15.29 10.51 22.57
N ARG A 36 14.59 9.46 22.15
CA ARG A 36 15.17 8.24 21.61
C ARG A 36 14.49 7.83 20.32
N TRP A 37 15.27 7.24 19.42
CA TRP A 37 14.75 6.61 18.22
C TRP A 37 14.19 5.23 18.56
N GLU A 38 12.89 5.05 18.36
CA GLU A 38 12.20 3.79 18.55
C GLU A 38 11.78 3.22 17.19
N ARG A 39 12.09 1.94 16.95
CA ARG A 39 11.66 1.22 15.75
C ARG A 39 10.22 0.77 15.92
N ARG A 40 9.32 1.30 15.09
CA ARG A 40 7.92 0.86 15.00
C ARG A 40 7.75 0.00 13.74
N VAL A 41 7.08 -1.14 13.90
CA VAL A 41 6.76 -2.05 12.78
C VAL A 41 5.26 -2.09 12.63
N ALA A 42 4.78 -1.84 11.41
CA ALA A 42 3.36 -1.91 11.06
C ALA A 42 3.19 -2.82 9.83
N THR A 43 2.14 -3.64 9.83
CA THR A 43 1.78 -4.44 8.67
C THR A 43 0.91 -3.61 7.74
N ARG A 44 1.36 -3.48 6.49
CA ARG A 44 0.59 -2.80 5.43
C ARG A 44 0.13 -3.84 4.40
N TYR A 45 -1.13 -3.70 3.97
CA TYR A 45 -1.73 -4.51 2.93
C TYR A 45 -1.86 -3.66 1.66
N ASP A 46 -1.14 -4.03 0.61
CA ASP A 46 -1.28 -3.39 -0.69
C ASP A 46 -1.86 -4.39 -1.70
N VAL A 47 -2.77 -3.90 -2.55
CA VAL A 47 -3.28 -4.66 -3.70
C VAL A 47 -2.33 -4.38 -4.86
N VAL A 48 -1.65 -5.42 -5.34
CA VAL A 48 -0.74 -5.33 -6.47
C VAL A 48 -1.29 -6.14 -7.63
N ASP A 49 -1.16 -5.61 -8.85
CA ASP A 49 -1.36 -6.42 -10.05
C ASP A 49 -0.23 -7.44 -10.11
N ALA A 50 -0.58 -8.73 -10.13
CA ALA A 50 0.41 -9.78 -10.33
C ALA A 50 0.95 -9.69 -11.76
N LYS A 51 2.00 -8.89 -11.93
CA LYS A 51 2.82 -8.92 -13.13
C LYS A 51 3.63 -10.21 -13.08
N ASP A 52 3.62 -10.99 -14.16
CA ASP A 52 4.25 -12.32 -14.29
C ASP A 52 5.75 -12.40 -13.93
N ASN A 53 6.41 -11.28 -13.61
CA ASN A 53 7.82 -11.23 -13.23
C ASN A 53 8.11 -11.73 -11.80
N PHE A 54 7.09 -11.94 -10.97
CA PHE A 54 7.23 -12.53 -9.62
C PHE A 54 6.67 -13.96 -9.54
N SER A 55 6.70 -14.73 -10.64
CA SER A 55 6.59 -16.18 -10.53
C SER A 55 7.82 -16.72 -9.79
N SER A 56 7.84 -16.60 -8.46
CA SER A 56 8.53 -17.56 -7.63
C SER A 56 8.08 -18.93 -8.13
N GLY A 57 9.03 -19.79 -8.49
CA GLY A 57 8.78 -21.17 -8.91
C GLY A 57 8.18 -22.06 -7.81
N ALA A 58 7.27 -21.53 -7.00
CA ALA A 58 6.35 -22.29 -6.19
C ALA A 58 5.30 -22.87 -7.13
N VAL A 59 5.62 -24.05 -7.65
CA VAL A 59 4.65 -24.99 -8.17
C VAL A 59 3.65 -25.26 -7.05
N HIS A 60 2.57 -24.48 -6.97
CA HIS A 60 1.38 -24.93 -6.26
C HIS A 60 0.69 -25.94 -7.17
N GLU A 61 1.13 -27.20 -7.02
CA GLU A 61 0.36 -28.37 -7.39
C GLU A 61 -1.06 -28.21 -6.83
N GLY A 62 -2.04 -28.49 -7.69
CA GLY A 62 -3.43 -28.10 -7.54
C GLY A 62 -4.05 -28.54 -6.22
N VAL A 63 -4.73 -27.60 -5.57
CA VAL A 63 -5.85 -27.94 -4.69
C VAL A 63 -7.07 -28.06 -5.61
N GLU A 64 -7.29 -29.27 -6.11
CA GLU A 64 -8.54 -29.65 -6.76
C GLU A 64 -9.62 -29.73 -5.68
N ASP A 65 -10.52 -28.74 -5.63
CA ASP A 65 -11.77 -28.83 -4.89
C ASP A 65 -12.67 -29.86 -5.60
N TYR A 66 -12.57 -31.11 -5.16
CA TYR A 66 -13.39 -32.23 -5.60
C TYR A 66 -14.82 -32.12 -5.07
N THR A 67 -15.61 -31.19 -5.60
CA THR A 67 -17.06 -31.19 -5.39
C THR A 67 -17.78 -31.67 -6.64
N ALA A 68 -18.28 -32.91 -6.54
CA ALA A 68 -19.34 -33.49 -7.34
C ALA A 68 -19.11 -33.66 -8.86
N GLY A 69 -18.45 -34.75 -9.25
CA GLY A 69 -18.94 -35.66 -10.31
C GLY A 69 -19.15 -35.15 -11.74
N VAL A 70 -18.79 -33.90 -12.03
CA VAL A 70 -18.79 -33.32 -13.38
C VAL A 70 -17.39 -32.78 -13.58
N MET A 71 -16.58 -33.43 -14.43
CA MET A 71 -15.33 -32.84 -14.87
C MET A 71 -15.65 -31.59 -15.69
N ALA A 72 -15.80 -30.45 -15.01
CA ALA A 72 -15.65 -29.15 -15.63
C ALA A 72 -14.18 -29.05 -16.01
N VAL A 73 -13.82 -29.61 -17.17
CA VAL A 73 -12.51 -29.42 -17.77
C VAL A 73 -12.39 -27.91 -17.95
N HIS A 74 -11.63 -27.28 -17.06
CA HIS A 74 -11.29 -25.87 -17.20
C HIS A 74 -10.39 -25.83 -18.45
N LEU A 75 -11.00 -25.60 -19.61
CA LEU A 75 -10.28 -25.51 -20.87
C LEU A 75 -9.41 -24.26 -20.82
N SER A 76 -8.15 -24.45 -20.46
CA SER A 76 -7.10 -23.45 -20.58
C SER A 76 -6.37 -23.66 -21.91
N ALA A 77 -5.76 -22.60 -22.45
CA ALA A 77 -4.94 -22.69 -23.66
C ALA A 77 -3.80 -23.72 -23.50
N ASP A 78 -3.25 -23.85 -22.30
CA ASP A 78 -2.19 -24.82 -21.96
C ASP A 78 -2.70 -26.28 -21.99
N ALA A 79 -3.93 -26.52 -21.51
CA ALA A 79 -4.57 -27.83 -21.58
C ALA A 79 -4.91 -28.26 -23.02
N LEU A 80 -5.27 -27.31 -23.89
CA LEU A 80 -5.44 -27.53 -25.32
C LEU A 80 -4.12 -27.93 -25.98
N ASP A 81 -3.02 -27.25 -25.65
CA ASP A 81 -1.71 -27.51 -26.24
C ASP A 81 -1.14 -28.88 -25.84
N LYS A 82 -1.32 -29.27 -24.57
CA LYS A 82 -0.92 -30.60 -24.07
C LYS A 82 -1.78 -31.73 -24.62
N GLY A 83 -3.08 -31.48 -24.84
CA GLY A 83 -4.02 -32.48 -25.37
C GLY A 83 -3.93 -32.67 -26.88
N GLY A 84 -3.53 -31.63 -27.61
CA GLY A 84 -3.48 -31.61 -29.06
C GLY A 84 -4.86 -31.71 -29.72
N LEU A 85 -4.87 -31.53 -31.05
CA LEU A 85 -6.08 -31.57 -31.88
C LEU A 85 -6.86 -32.89 -31.79
N ASN A 86 -6.22 -34.00 -31.44
CA ASN A 86 -6.83 -35.33 -31.49
C ASN A 86 -7.65 -35.68 -30.24
N ARG A 87 -7.41 -35.00 -29.12
CA ARG A 87 -8.12 -35.27 -27.85
C ARG A 87 -9.56 -34.77 -27.84
N PHE A 88 -9.88 -33.78 -28.67
CA PHE A 88 -11.21 -33.19 -28.75
C PHE A 88 -11.94 -33.66 -29.99
N SER A 89 -13.20 -34.04 -29.83
CA SER A 89 -14.13 -34.26 -30.93
C SER A 89 -14.58 -32.93 -31.53
N LEU A 90 -15.07 -32.97 -32.77
CA LEU A 90 -15.57 -31.79 -33.46
C LEU A 90 -16.81 -31.21 -32.73
N ALA A 91 -17.64 -32.07 -32.14
CA ALA A 91 -18.79 -31.67 -31.33
C ALA A 91 -18.38 -30.92 -30.06
N GLU A 92 -17.34 -31.39 -29.35
CA GLU A 92 -16.83 -30.73 -28.14
C GLU A 92 -16.23 -29.35 -28.44
N LEU A 93 -15.50 -29.21 -29.55
CA LEU A 93 -14.96 -27.92 -29.98
C LEU A 93 -16.05 -26.91 -30.33
N ARG A 94 -17.11 -27.36 -31.01
CA ARG A 94 -18.27 -26.50 -31.31
C ARG A 94 -19.01 -26.07 -30.05
N ALA A 95 -19.29 -27.02 -29.16
CA ALA A 95 -19.96 -26.72 -27.88
C ALA A 95 -19.13 -25.76 -27.01
N ALA A 96 -17.80 -25.89 -27.01
CA ALA A 96 -16.91 -24.98 -26.30
C ALA A 96 -16.91 -23.55 -26.90
N LEU A 97 -16.90 -23.44 -28.24
CA LEU A 97 -16.99 -22.14 -28.92
C LEU A 97 -18.36 -21.48 -28.75
N GLU A 98 -19.44 -22.26 -28.77
CA GLU A 98 -20.80 -21.78 -28.56
C GLU A 98 -20.99 -21.22 -27.15
N LYS A 99 -20.46 -21.92 -26.12
CA LYS A 99 -20.42 -21.41 -24.74
C LYS A 99 -19.66 -20.09 -24.60
N LEU A 100 -18.65 -19.87 -25.45
CA LEU A 100 -17.88 -18.62 -25.51
C LEU A 100 -18.49 -17.57 -26.45
N GLY A 101 -19.66 -17.83 -27.05
CA GLY A 101 -20.32 -16.92 -27.99
C GLY A 101 -19.55 -16.70 -29.29
N ARG A 102 -18.74 -17.68 -29.72
CA ARG A 102 -17.89 -17.61 -30.92
C ARG A 102 -18.46 -18.47 -32.06
N PRO A 103 -18.18 -18.11 -33.33
CA PRO A 103 -18.67 -18.86 -34.48
C PRO A 103 -18.06 -20.27 -34.53
N ALA A 104 -18.93 -21.28 -34.54
CA ALA A 104 -18.63 -22.71 -34.50
C ALA A 104 -18.52 -23.36 -35.91
N ASP A 105 -18.50 -22.54 -36.96
CA ASP A 105 -18.42 -22.98 -38.35
C ASP A 105 -16.98 -23.23 -38.80
N GLY A 106 -16.77 -24.35 -39.48
CA GLY A 106 -15.49 -24.70 -40.10
C GLY A 106 -15.01 -26.12 -39.78
N ASP A 107 -13.78 -26.37 -40.19
CA ASP A 107 -13.03 -27.60 -39.97
C ASP A 107 -12.38 -27.63 -38.58
N LYS A 108 -12.06 -28.84 -38.13
CA LYS A 108 -11.50 -29.10 -36.79
C LYS A 108 -10.27 -28.21 -36.44
N PRO A 109 -9.29 -28.00 -37.34
CA PRO A 109 -8.16 -27.11 -37.09
C PRO A 109 -8.56 -25.65 -36.88
N THR A 110 -9.53 -25.14 -37.66
CA THR A 110 -10.01 -23.76 -37.52
C THR A 110 -10.73 -23.55 -36.20
N LEU A 111 -11.56 -24.50 -35.77
CA LEU A 111 -12.26 -24.42 -34.49
C LEU A 111 -11.27 -24.44 -33.32
N PHE A 112 -10.26 -25.32 -33.39
CA PHE A 112 -9.22 -25.42 -32.37
C PHE A 112 -8.40 -24.13 -32.24
N ARG A 113 -7.98 -23.53 -33.37
CA ARG A 113 -7.26 -22.26 -33.39
C ARG A 113 -8.10 -21.12 -32.78
N ARG A 114 -9.37 -21.00 -33.17
CA ARG A 114 -10.29 -19.98 -32.62
C ARG A 114 -10.50 -20.13 -31.12
N LEU A 115 -10.63 -21.37 -30.64
CA LEU A 115 -10.79 -21.66 -29.23
C LEU A 115 -9.52 -21.27 -28.46
N ARG A 116 -8.34 -21.59 -28.99
CA ARG A 116 -7.05 -21.17 -28.43
C ARG A 116 -6.93 -19.64 -28.36
N GLU A 117 -7.26 -18.93 -29.44
CA GLU A 117 -7.22 -17.46 -29.48
C GLU A 117 -8.20 -16.85 -28.48
N ALA A 118 -9.41 -17.39 -28.36
CA ALA A 118 -10.41 -16.91 -27.40
C ALA A 118 -9.95 -17.09 -25.94
N LEU A 119 -9.30 -18.22 -25.63
CA LEU A 119 -8.77 -18.50 -24.30
C LEU A 119 -7.50 -17.70 -23.97
N ALA A 120 -6.66 -17.44 -24.97
CA ALA A 120 -5.51 -16.55 -24.79
C ALA A 120 -5.95 -15.10 -24.52
N ALA A 121 -6.98 -14.63 -25.23
CA ALA A 121 -7.55 -13.31 -25.03
C ALA A 121 -8.23 -13.17 -23.65
N SER A 122 -8.88 -14.23 -23.14
CA SER A 122 -9.47 -14.20 -21.80
C SER A 122 -8.43 -14.29 -20.68
N ALA A 123 -7.33 -15.02 -20.89
CA ALA A 123 -6.21 -15.09 -19.95
C ALA A 123 -5.47 -13.75 -19.80
N GLN A 124 -5.35 -12.97 -20.87
CA GLN A 124 -4.75 -11.63 -20.84
C GLN A 124 -5.66 -10.56 -20.22
N ALA A 125 -6.97 -10.81 -20.13
CA ALA A 125 -7.95 -9.83 -19.67
C ALA A 125 -8.22 -9.86 -18.15
N GLN A 126 -7.68 -10.83 -17.41
CA GLN A 126 -7.84 -10.87 -15.95
C GLN A 126 -6.58 -10.34 -15.26
N PRO A 127 -6.58 -9.10 -14.73
CA PRO A 127 -5.58 -8.71 -13.76
C PRO A 127 -5.81 -9.58 -12.52
N ARG A 128 -4.90 -10.54 -12.30
CA ARG A 128 -4.86 -11.32 -11.05
C ARG A 128 -4.33 -10.38 -9.98
N GLN A 129 -5.22 -9.60 -9.37
CA GLN A 129 -4.88 -8.78 -8.23
C GLN A 129 -4.57 -9.69 -7.05
N GLN A 130 -3.43 -9.46 -6.40
CA GLN A 130 -3.05 -10.15 -5.18
C GLN A 130 -2.92 -9.13 -4.06
N THR A 131 -3.42 -9.48 -2.88
CA THR A 131 -3.19 -8.69 -1.68
C THR A 131 -1.92 -9.20 -1.02
N VAL A 132 -0.90 -8.35 -0.96
CA VAL A 132 0.39 -8.69 -0.34
C VAL A 132 0.50 -7.94 0.98
N ALA A 133 0.71 -8.68 2.07
CA ALA A 133 1.09 -8.11 3.35
C ALA A 133 2.62 -7.92 3.37
N HIS A 134 3.08 -6.72 3.70
CA HIS A 134 4.49 -6.48 3.97
C HIS A 134 4.67 -5.69 5.26
N GLU A 135 5.76 -5.97 5.95
CA GLU A 135 6.16 -5.27 7.17
C GLU A 135 6.86 -3.95 6.79
N VAL A 136 6.32 -2.84 7.27
CA VAL A 136 6.93 -1.53 7.13
C VAL A 136 7.55 -1.16 8.48
N ALA A 137 8.87 -1.04 8.51
CA ALA A 137 9.58 -0.52 9.67
C ALA A 137 9.81 0.99 9.50
N SER A 138 9.38 1.77 10.48
CA SER A 138 9.62 3.21 10.57
C SER A 138 10.34 3.54 11.88
N TRP A 139 11.24 4.52 11.85
CA TRP A 139 11.86 5.07 13.04
C TRP A 139 11.07 6.29 13.50
N ALA A 140 10.62 6.27 14.76
CA ALA A 140 9.93 7.39 15.38
C ALA A 140 10.77 7.93 16.54
N LEU A 141 10.81 9.24 16.70
CA LEU A 141 11.40 9.90 17.86
C LEU A 141 10.36 9.90 18.98
N VAL A 142 10.70 9.38 20.15
CA VAL A 142 9.78 9.12 21.27
C VAL A 142 10.47 9.52 22.59
N GLY A 143 9.72 9.92 23.60
CA GLY A 143 10.21 10.06 24.99
C GLY A 143 10.32 11.49 25.52
N ALA A 144 10.07 12.52 24.70
CA ALA A 144 10.06 13.91 25.11
C ALA A 144 8.73 14.63 24.82
N GLU A 145 7.64 13.88 24.62
CA GLU A 145 6.35 14.43 24.17
C GLU A 145 5.79 15.50 25.13
N ALA A 146 6.00 15.34 26.44
CA ALA A 146 5.61 16.32 27.44
C ALA A 146 6.44 17.61 27.37
N ALA A 147 7.76 17.49 27.19
CA ALA A 147 8.66 18.62 27.04
C ALA A 147 8.44 19.33 25.69
N GLU A 148 8.14 18.61 24.61
CA GLU A 148 7.77 19.21 23.32
C GLU A 148 6.48 20.04 23.42
N ALA A 149 5.47 19.55 24.13
CA ALA A 149 4.24 20.31 24.37
C ALA A 149 4.48 21.57 25.23
N GLU A 150 5.34 21.47 26.26
CA GLU A 150 5.74 22.61 27.08
C GLU A 150 6.54 23.64 26.27
N LEU A 151 7.47 23.19 25.41
CA LEU A 151 8.20 24.05 24.48
C LEU A 151 7.25 24.80 23.53
N GLU A 152 6.24 24.12 22.98
CA GLU A 152 5.24 24.75 22.12
C GLU A 152 4.45 25.85 22.86
N ALA A 153 4.05 25.59 24.10
CA ALA A 153 3.38 26.57 24.95
C ALA A 153 4.27 27.79 25.27
N LEU A 154 5.56 27.57 25.55
CA LEU A 154 6.52 28.64 25.81
C LEU A 154 6.77 29.49 24.55
N LEU A 155 6.88 28.86 23.38
CA LEU A 155 7.00 29.57 22.11
C LEU A 155 5.76 30.41 21.79
N ALA A 156 4.57 29.90 22.08
CA ALA A 156 3.33 30.66 21.95
C ALA A 156 3.30 31.89 22.88
N ARG A 157 3.66 31.71 24.15
CA ARG A 157 3.77 32.80 25.13
C ARG A 157 4.80 33.86 24.72
N ARG A 158 5.94 33.44 24.17
CA ARG A 158 6.97 34.34 23.64
C ARG A 158 6.45 35.18 22.48
N ARG A 159 5.72 34.57 21.53
CA ARG A 159 5.10 35.27 20.40
C ARG A 159 4.07 36.30 20.88
N GLU A 160 3.26 35.95 21.88
CA GLU A 160 2.30 36.89 22.49
C GLU A 160 3.02 38.10 23.11
N LEU A 161 4.10 37.87 23.87
CA LEU A 161 4.91 38.93 24.47
C LEU A 161 5.58 39.85 23.44
N LEU A 162 5.92 39.31 22.26
CA LEU A 162 6.51 40.08 21.16
C LEU A 162 5.46 40.69 20.22
N GLY A 163 4.17 40.38 20.40
CA GLY A 163 3.09 40.86 19.54
C GLY A 163 3.07 40.21 18.15
N GLU A 164 3.59 38.98 18.03
CA GLU A 164 3.71 38.21 16.77
C GLU A 164 2.53 37.25 16.53
N ALA A 165 1.44 37.38 17.30
CA ALA A 165 0.26 36.50 17.28
C ALA A 165 -0.75 36.84 16.17
#